data_AF-A0A6P0U1G8-F1
#
_entry.id   AF-A0A6P0U1G8-F1
#
_cell.length_a   1.000
_cell.length_b   1.000
_cell.length_c   1.000
_cell.angle_alpha   90.00
_cell.angle_beta   90.00
_cell.angle_gamma   90.00
#
_symmetry.space_group_name_H-M   'P 1'
#
loop_
_entity.id
_entity.type
_entity.pdbx_description
1 polymer ?
#
loop_
_entity_poly.entity_id
_entity_poly.type
_entity_poly.pdbx_seq_one_letter_code
_entity_poly.pdbx_strand_id
1 'polypeptide(L)'
;LELVPLGNKVNCNLLYFGYSDSNKNFSLDSSYKQFQLDRKEVLETLTDFCIKIADMATETGYITRQERDDFISPVEIHKISLLNLEN
;
A
#
# COMPACT_ATOMS: atom_id res chain seq x y z
N LEU A 1 2.65 12.23 -4.54
CA LEU A 1 1.53 11.27 -4.59
C LEU A 1 0.46 11.81 -3.65
N GLU A 2 -0.60 12.42 -4.16
CA GLU A 2 -1.77 12.75 -3.35
C GLU A 2 -2.80 11.65 -3.55
N LEU A 3 -3.08 10.91 -2.47
CA LEU A 3 -4.14 9.91 -2.44
C LEU A 3 -5.40 10.60 -1.90
N VAL A 4 -6.38 10.85 -2.77
CA VAL A 4 -7.62 11.52 -2.38
C VAL A 4 -8.77 10.49 -2.39
N PRO A 5 -9.44 10.27 -1.25
CA PRO A 5 -10.57 9.35 -1.20
C PRO A 5 -11.78 9.88 -1.99
N LEU A 6 -12.41 9.01 -2.77
CA LEU A 6 -13.63 9.26 -3.57
C LEU A 6 -14.63 8.12 -3.30
N GLY A 7 -15.38 8.24 -2.21
CA GLY A 7 -16.31 7.21 -1.74
C GLY A 7 -15.60 5.92 -1.35
N ASN A 8 -15.92 4.81 -2.02
CA ASN A 8 -15.28 3.50 -1.81
C ASN A 8 -13.99 3.32 -2.61
N LYS A 9 -13.54 4.34 -3.37
CA LYS A 9 -12.35 4.28 -4.22
C LYS A 9 -11.30 5.27 -3.74
N VAL A 10 -10.03 4.96 -3.99
CA VAL A 10 -8.91 5.89 -3.75
C VAL A 10 -8.40 6.36 -5.11
N ASN A 11 -8.39 7.66 -5.33
CA ASN A 11 -7.81 8.22 -6.55
C ASN A 11 -6.30 8.37 -6.35
N CYS A 12 -5.53 7.81 -7.27
CA CYS A 12 -4.07 7.91 -7.28
C CYS A 12 -3.61 8.41 -8.65
N ASN A 13 -2.92 9.54 -8.67
CA ASN A 13 -2.13 9.94 -9.82
C ASN A 13 -0.79 9.19 -9.76
N LEU A 14 -0.71 8.04 -10.43
CA LEU A 14 0.55 7.33 -10.60
C LEU A 14 1.34 8.00 -11.74
N LEU A 15 2.45 8.67 -11.42
CA LEU A 15 3.47 8.99 -12.41
C LEU A 15 4.09 7.66 -12.85
N TYR A 16 3.71 7.16 -14.03
CA TYR A 16 4.37 5.99 -14.61
C TYR A 16 5.84 6.36 -14.87
N PHE A 17 6.76 5.69 -14.20
CA PHE A 17 8.12 5.55 -14.72
C PHE A 17 8.08 4.56 -15.88
N GLY A 18 7.55 5.01 -17.01
CA GLY A 18 7.52 4.32 -18.30
C GLY A 18 6.85 2.95 -18.34
N TYR A 19 6.58 2.46 -19.55
CA TYR A 19 6.26 1.05 -19.76
C TYR A 19 7.30 0.41 -20.67
N SER A 20 7.58 -0.85 -20.39
CA SER A 20 8.25 -1.77 -21.31
C SER A 20 7.20 -2.24 -22.30
N ASP A 21 7.38 -1.96 -23.58
CA ASP A 21 6.62 -2.65 -24.63
C ASP A 21 6.98 -4.16 -24.66
N SER A 22 6.30 -4.94 -25.49
CA SER A 22 6.60 -6.36 -25.72
C SER A 22 8.02 -6.62 -26.23
N ASN A 23 8.71 -5.55 -26.67
CA ASN A 23 10.09 -5.56 -27.18
C ASN A 23 11.10 -5.03 -26.14
N LYS A 24 10.69 -4.86 -24.87
CA LYS A 24 11.52 -4.34 -23.76
C LYS A 24 12.03 -2.91 -23.94
N ASN A 25 11.43 -2.12 -24.83
CA ASN A 25 11.77 -0.71 -24.95
C ASN A 25 11.06 0.07 -23.85
N PHE A 26 11.87 0.72 -23.01
CA PHE A 26 11.37 1.62 -21.98
C PHE A 26 11.02 2.97 -22.62
N SER A 27 9.75 3.33 -22.61
CA SER A 27 9.30 4.66 -23.03
C SER A 27 8.64 5.38 -21.87
N LEU A 28 9.05 6.63 -21.62
CA LEU A 28 8.40 7.51 -20.66
C LEU A 28 7.04 7.92 -21.23
N ASP A 29 5.97 7.34 -20.71
CA ASP A 29 4.61 7.80 -20.95
C ASP A 29 4.27 8.89 -19.95
N SER A 30 4.07 10.11 -20.44
CA SER A 30 3.64 11.27 -19.66
C SER A 30 2.12 11.37 -19.57
N SER A 31 1.37 10.38 -20.07
CA SER A 31 -0.08 10.35 -19.97
C SER A 31 -0.53 9.97 -18.55
N TYR A 32 -1.41 10.80 -17.98
CA TYR A 32 -2.06 10.54 -16.70
C TYR A 32 -3.07 9.41 -16.88
N LYS A 33 -2.68 8.18 -16.56
CA LYS A 33 -3.63 7.06 -16.49
C LYS A 33 -4.31 7.06 -15.14
N GLN A 34 -5.62 7.28 -15.14
CA GLN A 34 -6.45 7.12 -13.95
C GLN A 34 -6.65 5.62 -13.70
N PHE A 35 -6.18 5.15 -12.55
CA PHE A 35 -6.46 3.80 -12.07
C PHE A 35 -7.52 3.88 -10.98
N GLN A 36 -8.48 2.98 -11.05
CA GLN A 36 -9.38 2.71 -9.93
C GLN A 36 -8.86 1.46 -9.26
N LEU A 37 -8.14 1.65 -8.16
CA LEU A 37 -7.70 0.54 -7.33
C LEU A 37 -8.82 0.19 -6.36
N ASP A 38 -9.02 -1.10 -6.13
CA ASP A 38 -9.91 -1.55 -5.08
C ASP A 38 -9.35 -1.12 -3.73
N ARG A 39 -10.17 -0.39 -2.96
CA ARG A 39 -9.73 0.19 -1.70
C ARG A 39 -9.34 -0.88 -0.69
N LYS A 40 -10.04 -2.03 -0.67
CA LYS A 40 -9.74 -3.13 0.25
C LYS A 40 -8.41 -3.77 -0.13
N GLU A 41 -8.22 -4.10 -1.41
CA GLU A 41 -6.97 -4.70 -1.91
C GLU A 41 -5.75 -3.80 -1.62
N VAL A 42 -5.89 -2.48 -1.82
CA VAL A 42 -4.83 -1.52 -1.50
C VAL A 42 -4.51 -1.52 -0.01
N LEU A 43 -5.52 -1.45 0.85
CA LEU A 43 -5.32 -1.40 2.29
C LEU A 43 -4.73 -2.71 2.83
N GLU A 44 -5.18 -3.86 2.34
CA GLU A 44 -4.62 -5.16 2.70
C GLU A 44 -3.15 -5.27 2.28
N THR A 45 -2.83 -4.90 1.03
CA THR A 45 -1.47 -4.96 0.51
C THR A 45 -0.52 -4.05 1.29
N LEU A 46 -0.93 -2.81 1.59
CA LEU A 46 -0.11 -1.88 2.36
C LEU A 46 0.04 -2.32 3.82
N THR A 47 -1.02 -2.89 4.41
CA THR A 47 -0.98 -3.43 5.77
C THR A 47 0.04 -4.55 5.89
N ASP A 48 -0.05 -5.53 4.99
CA ASP A 48 0.86 -6.69 5.00
C ASP A 48 2.31 -6.27 4.72
N PHE A 49 2.52 -5.23 3.89
CA PHE A 49 3.83 -4.64 3.67
C PHE A 49 4.42 -4.01 4.94
N CYS A 50 3.65 -3.18 5.65
CA CYS A 50 4.09 -2.56 6.90
C CYS A 50 4.46 -3.60 7.96
N ILE A 51 3.64 -4.65 8.11
CA ILE A 51 3.90 -5.75 9.04
C ILE A 51 5.23 -6.44 8.68
N LYS A 52 5.43 -6.82 7.42
CA LYS A 52 6.67 -7.47 6.97
C LYS A 52 7.92 -6.63 7.23
N ILE A 53 7.86 -5.32 6.96
CA ILE A 53 8.99 -4.42 7.24
C ILE A 53 9.30 -4.36 8.74
N ALA A 54 8.27 -4.24 9.58
CA ALA A 54 8.46 -4.16 11.01
C ALA A 54 9.02 -5.48 11.58
N ASP A 55 8.54 -6.62 11.09
CA ASP A 55 9.04 -7.94 11.47
C ASP A 55 10.52 -8.09 11.06
N MET A 56 10.90 -7.75 9.82
CA MET A 56 12.29 -7.78 9.37
C MET A 56 13.20 -6.85 10.21
N ALA A 57 12.74 -5.64 10.52
CA ALA A 57 13.49 -4.69 11.34
C ALA A 57 13.68 -5.19 12.79
N THR A 58 12.71 -5.93 13.31
CA THR A 58 12.78 -6.56 14.62
C THR A 58 13.76 -7.73 14.62
N GLU A 59 13.68 -8.61 13.62
CA GLU A 59 14.57 -9.78 13.47
C GLU A 59 16.04 -9.39 13.32
N THR A 60 16.30 -8.27 12.66
CA THR A 60 17.64 -7.70 12.46
C THR A 60 18.12 -6.85 13.64
N GLY A 61 17.26 -6.63 14.64
CA GLY A 61 17.59 -5.88 15.85
C GLY A 61 17.67 -4.37 15.68
N TYR A 62 17.15 -3.81 14.57
CA TYR A 62 17.07 -2.36 14.38
C TYR A 62 16.02 -1.71 15.28
N ILE A 63 14.95 -2.44 15.61
CA ILE A 63 13.91 -2.03 16.55
C ILE A 63 13.63 -3.15 17.54
N THR A 64 13.12 -2.78 18.71
CA THR A 64 12.61 -3.72 19.70
C THR A 64 11.25 -4.27 19.29
N ARG A 65 10.86 -5.40 19.90
CA ARG A 65 9.53 -5.97 19.72
C ARG A 65 8.41 -5.02 20.14
N GLN A 66 8.63 -4.23 21.20
CA GLN A 66 7.64 -3.24 21.66
C GLN A 66 7.45 -2.14 20.62
N GLU A 67 8.53 -1.59 20.06
CA GLU A 67 8.45 -0.57 19.01
C GLU A 67 7.77 -1.09 17.75
N ARG A 68 7.98 -2.37 17.41
CA ARG A 68 7.24 -3.03 16.33
C ARG A 68 5.75 -3.10 16.62
N ASP A 69 5.36 -3.55 17.82
CA ASP A 69 3.95 -3.67 18.20
C ASP A 69 3.24 -2.31 18.24
N ASP A 70 3.94 -1.27 18.71
CA ASP A 70 3.43 0.11 18.70
C ASP A 70 3.28 0.65 17.27
N PHE A 71 4.19 0.29 16.36
CA PHE A 71 4.15 0.71 14.95
C PHE A 71 3.00 0.03 14.16
N ILE A 72 2.79 -1.26 14.36
CA ILE A 72 1.79 -2.03 13.60
C ILE A 72 0.38 -2.00 14.20
N SER A 73 0.22 -1.68 15.49
CA SER A 73 -1.07 -1.61 16.19
C SER A 73 -2.14 -0.77 15.47
N PRO A 74 -1.86 0.46 15.00
CA PRO A 74 -2.84 1.26 14.26
C PRO A 74 -3.32 0.60 12.97
N VAL A 75 -2.44 -0.20 12.35
CA VAL A 75 -2.67 -0.88 11.06
C VAL A 75 -3.48 -2.15 11.26
N GLU A 76 -3.21 -2.92 12.31
CA GLU A 76 -4.00 -4.11 12.69
C GLU A 76 -5.43 -3.73 13.10
N ILE A 77 -5.62 -2.64 13.83
CA ILE A 77 -6.96 -2.11 14.16
C ILE A 77 -7.74 -1.77 12.87
N HIS A 78 -7.08 -1.18 11.88
CA HIS A 78 -7.69 -0.91 10.58
C HIS A 78 -8.06 -2.20 9.83
N LYS A 79 -7.21 -3.23 9.85
CA LYS A 79 -7.49 -4.54 9.25
C LYS A 79 -8.74 -5.19 9.85
N ILE A 80 -8.89 -5.14 11.18
CA ILE A 80 -10.07 -5.66 11.90
C ILE A 80 -11.33 -4.86 11.53
N SER A 81 -11.24 -3.54 11.44
CA SER A 81 -12.36 -2.67 11.05
C SER A 81 -12.86 -2.96 9.63
N LEU A 82 -11.94 -3.21 8.68
CA LEU A 82 -12.29 -3.58 7.31
C LEU A 82 -13.02 -4.93 7.22
N LEU A 83 -12.60 -5.92 8.01
CA LEU A 83 -13.23 -7.24 8.07
C LEU A 83 -14.64 -7.19 8.69
N ASN A 84 -14.88 -6.28 9.65
CA ASN A 84 -16.17 -6.16 10.34
C ASN A 84 -17.22 -5.38 9.56
N LEU A 85 -16.85 -4.66 8.49
CA LEU A 85 -17.79 -4.00 7.59
C LEU A 85 -18.44 -4.99 6.59
N GLU A 86 -18.02 -6.26 6.60
CA GLU A 86 -18.48 -7.31 5.68
C GLU A 86 -19.47 -8.31 6.32
N ASN A 87 -19.84 -8.11 7.60
CA ASN A 87 -20.79 -8.97 8.34
C ASN A 87 -22.12 -8.26 8.67
#